data_AF-A0A0K0WY84-F1
#
_entry.id   AF-A0A0K0WY84-F1
#
_cell.length_a   1.000
_cell.length_b   1.000
_cell.length_c   1.000
_cell.angle_alpha   90.00
_cell.angle_beta   90.00
_cell.angle_gamma   90.00
#
_symmetry.space_group_name_H-M   'P 1'
#
loop_
_entity.id
_entity.type
_entity.pdbx_description
1 polymer ?
#
loop_
_entity_poly.entity_id
_entity_poly.type
_entity_poly.pdbx_seq_one_letter_code
_entity_poly.pdbx_strand_id
1 'polypeptide(L)'
;VGCGYHVYTWDVKKQGGTAAADNVFGVDLSKQQDAQTPNWYAPSMYNIVQQDGQDVHIVIKPDKACEVNSGLGSIRGARMAEMSYSRARATQQQRLTQPMVFRYGRMQPTSWDDALDLVARVTVAVLKEPGGEDNLFVSAFDHGGAGGGYENTWGTGKLYFGAMKIKNIRIHNRPAYNSE
;
A
#
# COMPACT_ATOMS: atom_id res chain seq x y z
N VAL A 1 -2.42 13.09 9.38
CA VAL A 1 -1.33 14.07 9.10
C VAL A 1 -0.98 14.07 7.62
N GLY A 2 -0.49 12.98 7.03
CA GLY A 2 -0.14 12.99 5.59
C GLY A 2 1.16 13.73 5.31
N CYS A 3 2.21 13.41 6.07
CA CYS A 3 3.55 13.99 5.92
C CYS A 3 4.13 13.73 4.51
N GLY A 4 4.87 14.69 3.96
CA GLY A 4 5.56 14.55 2.68
C GLY A 4 6.85 13.73 2.78
N TYR A 5 7.08 12.90 1.77
CA TYR A 5 8.26 12.05 1.59
C TYR A 5 8.69 12.07 0.12
N HIS A 6 9.99 11.86 -0.09
CA HIS A 6 10.53 11.51 -1.41
C HIS A 6 10.89 10.04 -1.46
N VAL A 7 10.73 9.46 -2.65
CA VAL A 7 11.12 8.10 -2.97
C VAL A 7 12.22 8.16 -4.02
N TYR A 8 13.41 7.72 -3.64
CA TYR A 8 14.55 7.59 -4.55
C TYR A 8 14.68 6.11 -4.92
N THR A 9 14.72 5.80 -6.21
CA THR A 9 15.01 4.44 -6.70
C THR A 9 16.16 4.44 -7.68
N TRP A 10 16.96 3.37 -7.65
CA TRP A 10 18.07 3.17 -8.59
C TRP A 10 18.42 1.68 -8.74
N ASP A 11 19.09 1.34 -9.84
CA ASP A 11 19.50 -0.03 -10.18
C ASP A 11 20.35 -0.67 -9.07
N VAL A 12 20.08 -1.94 -8.73
CA VAL A 12 20.81 -2.71 -7.69
C VAL A 12 22.31 -2.89 -7.92
N LYS A 13 22.79 -2.67 -9.15
CA LYS A 13 24.21 -2.73 -9.52
C LYS A 13 24.89 -1.36 -9.46
N LYS A 14 24.17 -0.32 -9.07
CA LYS A 14 24.67 1.06 -8.96
C LYS A 14 24.56 1.56 -7.52
N GLN A 15 25.44 2.47 -7.17
CA GLN A 15 25.39 3.19 -5.90
C GLN A 15 26.00 4.58 -6.07
N GLY A 16 25.59 5.52 -5.22
CA GLY A 16 26.28 6.80 -5.10
C GLY A 16 27.61 6.68 -4.35
N GLY A 17 28.41 7.75 -4.40
CA GLY A 17 29.68 7.89 -3.69
C GLY A 17 29.59 8.81 -2.48
N THR A 18 30.69 8.94 -1.74
CA THR A 18 30.78 9.85 -0.59
C THR A 18 31.05 11.29 -1.01
N ALA A 19 31.67 11.53 -2.17
CA ALA A 19 31.95 12.88 -2.66
C ALA A 19 30.66 13.61 -3.09
N ALA A 20 30.65 14.93 -2.97
CA ALA A 20 29.48 15.78 -3.24
C ALA A 20 28.88 15.60 -4.65
N ALA A 21 29.71 15.35 -5.66
CA ALA A 21 29.25 15.14 -7.04
C ALA A 21 28.59 13.77 -7.27
N ASP A 22 28.78 12.81 -6.36
CA ASP A 22 28.41 11.40 -6.56
C ASP A 22 27.18 10.98 -5.75
N ASN A 23 26.49 11.91 -5.08
CA ASN A 23 25.29 11.61 -4.31
C ASN A 23 24.18 12.66 -4.48
N VAL A 24 22.94 12.24 -4.23
CA VAL A 24 21.74 13.06 -4.44
C VAL A 24 21.66 14.29 -3.53
N PHE A 25 22.42 14.31 -2.43
CA PHE A 25 22.40 15.41 -1.47
C PHE A 25 23.36 16.54 -1.86
N GLY A 26 24.32 16.29 -2.75
CA GLY A 26 25.29 17.31 -3.15
C GLY A 26 26.31 17.68 -2.07
N VAL A 27 26.61 16.77 -1.12
CA VAL A 27 27.50 17.03 0.04
C VAL A 27 28.57 15.96 0.22
N ASP A 28 29.64 16.28 0.96
CA ASP A 28 30.63 15.29 1.39
C ASP A 28 30.09 14.40 2.53
N LEU A 29 29.70 13.17 2.21
CA LEU A 29 29.19 12.17 3.15
C LEU A 29 30.29 11.45 3.95
N SER A 30 31.57 11.73 3.69
CA SER A 30 32.67 11.24 4.53
C SER A 30 32.77 11.97 5.87
N LYS A 31 32.06 13.10 6.00
CA LYS A 31 32.00 13.91 7.21
C LYS A 31 30.75 13.57 8.03
N GLN A 32 30.91 13.62 9.35
CA GLN A 32 29.77 13.56 10.27
C GLN A 32 28.78 14.67 9.93
N GLN A 33 27.50 14.32 9.90
CA GLN A 33 26.43 15.26 9.62
C GLN A 33 25.86 15.87 10.90
N ASP A 34 25.39 17.12 10.81
CA ASP A 34 24.79 17.84 11.91
C ASP A 34 23.40 17.31 12.29
N ALA A 35 22.92 17.73 13.47
CA ALA A 35 21.57 17.42 13.92
C ALA A 35 20.53 17.86 12.88
N GLN A 36 19.51 17.02 12.67
CA GLN A 36 18.42 17.25 11.71
C GLN A 36 18.86 17.43 10.24
N THR A 37 20.03 16.91 9.88
CA THR A 37 20.50 16.92 8.48
C THR A 37 19.51 16.26 7.51
N PRO A 38 19.28 16.82 6.31
CA PRO A 38 18.55 16.14 5.25
C PRO A 38 19.39 15.06 4.54
N ASN A 39 20.70 15.00 4.78
CA ASN A 39 21.66 14.16 4.05
C ASN A 39 21.86 12.78 4.69
N TRP A 40 20.87 12.32 5.45
CA TRP A 40 20.90 11.05 6.17
C TRP A 40 19.55 10.35 6.10
N TYR A 41 19.57 9.03 6.21
CA TYR A 41 18.39 8.19 6.33
C TYR A 41 18.68 7.00 7.25
N ALA A 42 17.66 6.58 7.99
CA ALA A 42 17.76 5.41 8.87
C ALA A 42 17.71 4.10 8.05
N PRO A 43 18.20 2.96 8.59
CA PRO A 43 18.06 1.66 7.92
C PRO A 43 16.62 1.31 7.54
N SER A 44 15.63 1.70 8.36
CA SER A 44 14.21 1.45 8.12
C SER A 44 13.64 2.21 6.91
N MET A 45 14.35 3.25 6.46
CA MET A 45 14.01 4.05 5.27
C MET A 45 14.59 3.46 3.99
N TYR A 46 15.38 2.39 4.05
CA TYR A 46 15.98 1.72 2.89
C TYR A 46 15.42 0.31 2.66
N ASN A 47 15.21 -0.04 1.38
CA ASN A 47 14.92 -1.42 0.97
C ASN A 47 15.39 -1.74 -0.46
N ILE A 48 15.11 -2.96 -0.93
CA ILE A 48 15.16 -3.34 -2.35
C ILE A 48 13.76 -3.82 -2.73
N VAL A 49 13.17 -3.26 -3.78
CA VAL A 49 11.80 -3.58 -4.23
C VAL A 49 11.79 -3.85 -5.74
N GLN A 50 10.71 -4.45 -6.25
CA GLN A 50 10.54 -4.55 -7.69
C GLN A 50 9.89 -3.28 -8.26
N GLN A 51 10.50 -2.74 -9.32
CA GLN A 51 9.95 -1.71 -10.18
C GLN A 51 10.13 -2.17 -11.64
N ASP A 52 9.06 -2.19 -12.42
CA ASP A 52 9.08 -2.60 -13.83
C ASP A 52 9.73 -3.99 -14.07
N GLY A 53 9.51 -4.91 -13.13
CA GLY A 53 10.05 -6.28 -13.17
C GLY A 53 11.52 -6.42 -12.76
N GLN A 54 12.19 -5.32 -12.39
CA GLN A 54 13.59 -5.30 -11.95
C GLN A 54 13.68 -4.97 -10.46
N ASP A 55 14.64 -5.59 -9.78
CA ASP A 55 14.97 -5.18 -8.41
C ASP A 55 15.70 -3.84 -8.44
N VAL A 56 15.24 -2.89 -7.63
CA VAL A 56 15.83 -1.56 -7.45
C VAL A 56 16.05 -1.30 -5.97
N HIS A 57 17.13 -0.59 -5.64
CA HIS A 57 17.25 0.05 -4.34
C HIS A 57 16.14 1.09 -4.18
N ILE A 58 15.63 1.23 -2.97
CA ILE A 58 14.66 2.27 -2.63
C ILE A 58 15.04 2.94 -1.32
N VAL A 59 14.97 4.27 -1.30
CA VAL A 59 14.98 5.07 -0.07
C VAL A 59 13.71 5.93 0.00
N ILE A 60 12.94 5.77 1.07
CA ILE A 60 11.75 6.58 1.35
C ILE A 60 12.07 7.49 2.53
N LYS A 61 12.41 8.76 2.27
CA LYS A 61 12.83 9.72 3.30
C LYS A 61 11.87 10.91 3.42
N PRO A 62 11.67 11.47 4.63
CA PRO A 62 10.82 12.62 4.81
C PRO A 62 11.38 13.83 4.04
N ASP A 63 10.48 14.56 3.41
CA ASP A 63 10.80 15.79 2.68
C ASP A 63 10.96 16.97 3.65
N LYS A 64 12.11 17.64 3.56
CA LYS A 64 12.44 18.81 4.39
C LYS A 64 11.63 20.04 4.00
N ALA A 65 11.25 20.16 2.73
CA ALA A 65 10.50 21.29 2.19
C ALA A 65 8.98 21.16 2.40
N CYS A 66 8.48 19.97 2.70
CA CYS A 66 7.05 19.77 2.95
C CYS A 66 6.58 20.54 4.18
N GLU A 67 5.64 21.47 4.00
CA GLU A 67 5.07 22.31 5.06
C GLU A 67 4.44 21.51 6.22
N VAL A 68 3.89 20.33 5.90
CA VAL A 68 3.17 19.50 6.88
C VAL A 68 4.09 18.93 7.96
N ASN A 69 5.30 18.53 7.59
CA ASN A 69 6.21 17.84 8.50
C ASN A 69 7.60 18.46 8.60
N SER A 70 7.98 19.39 7.72
CA SER A 70 9.26 20.11 7.77
C SER A 70 10.49 19.18 7.93
N GLY A 71 10.46 18.02 7.27
CA GLY A 71 11.47 16.98 7.33
C GLY A 71 11.32 15.95 8.46
N LEU A 72 10.30 16.06 9.31
CA LEU A 72 10.06 15.10 10.37
C LEU A 72 9.47 13.80 9.81
N GLY A 73 10.03 12.67 10.26
CA GLY A 73 9.49 11.34 10.01
C GLY A 73 9.10 10.67 11.32
N SER A 74 7.80 10.39 11.51
CA SER A 74 7.36 9.60 12.67
C SER A 74 7.88 8.16 12.59
N ILE A 75 7.92 7.44 13.73
CA ILE A 75 8.31 6.02 13.78
C ILE A 75 7.50 5.12 12.82
N ARG A 76 6.28 5.53 12.45
CA ARG A 76 5.42 4.81 11.49
C ARG A 76 5.79 5.11 10.04
N GLY A 77 6.01 6.39 9.71
CA GLY A 77 6.34 6.82 8.34
C GLY A 77 7.79 6.51 7.96
N ALA A 78 8.73 6.67 8.90
CA ALA A 78 10.16 6.43 8.71
C ALA A 78 10.53 4.95 8.48
N ARG A 79 9.55 4.04 8.49
CA ARG A 79 9.73 2.61 8.20
C ARG A 79 8.93 2.12 6.99
N MET A 80 8.41 3.02 6.16
CA MET A 80 7.66 2.63 4.96
C MET A 80 8.48 1.74 4.02
N ALA A 81 9.79 2.00 3.87
CA ALA A 81 10.65 1.17 3.03
C ALA A 81 10.83 -0.24 3.62
N GLU A 82 11.18 -0.36 4.90
CA GLU A 82 11.28 -1.65 5.60
C GLU A 82 9.96 -2.44 5.59
N MET A 83 8.83 -1.74 5.66
CA MET A 83 7.48 -2.31 5.55
C MET A 83 7.01 -2.50 4.11
N SER A 84 7.88 -2.30 3.11
CA SER A 84 7.61 -2.66 1.72
C SER A 84 7.99 -4.11 1.45
N TYR A 85 7.31 -4.75 0.51
CA TYR A 85 7.57 -6.14 0.13
C TYR A 85 8.90 -6.26 -0.61
N SER A 86 9.79 -7.12 -0.12
CA SER A 86 11.07 -7.42 -0.76
C SER A 86 11.36 -8.91 -0.71
N ARG A 87 11.54 -9.56 -1.85
CA ARG A 87 12.11 -10.91 -1.92
C ARG A 87 13.60 -10.88 -1.61
N ALA A 88 14.33 -9.93 -2.21
CA ALA A 88 15.77 -9.77 -2.04
C ALA A 88 16.20 -9.56 -0.58
N ARG A 89 15.39 -8.85 0.22
CA ARG A 89 15.66 -8.55 1.64
C ARG A 89 14.70 -9.25 2.61
N ALA A 90 13.88 -10.18 2.12
CA ALA A 90 12.92 -10.96 2.91
C ALA A 90 11.96 -10.14 3.79
N THR A 91 11.59 -8.92 3.39
CA THR A 91 10.63 -8.10 4.15
C THR A 91 9.19 -8.33 3.68
N GLN A 92 8.25 -8.37 4.63
CA GLN A 92 6.81 -8.55 4.42
C GLN A 92 6.41 -9.78 3.58
N GLN A 93 7.06 -10.93 3.80
CA GLN A 93 6.75 -12.16 3.05
C GLN A 93 5.32 -12.68 3.26
N GLN A 94 4.61 -12.20 4.29
CA GLN A 94 3.19 -12.48 4.47
C GLN A 94 2.24 -11.80 3.46
N ARG A 95 2.74 -10.89 2.60
CA ARG A 95 1.88 -10.20 1.61
C ARG A 95 1.26 -11.22 0.64
N LEU A 96 -0.05 -11.13 0.43
CA LEU A 96 -0.75 -11.96 -0.56
C LEU A 96 -0.21 -11.68 -1.96
N THR A 97 0.09 -12.74 -2.72
CA THR A 97 0.68 -12.66 -4.07
C THR A 97 -0.21 -13.26 -5.16
N GLN A 98 -1.20 -14.05 -4.77
CA GLN A 98 -2.10 -14.75 -5.67
C GLN A 98 -3.48 -14.92 -5.04
N PRO A 99 -4.56 -15.00 -5.83
CA PRO A 99 -5.88 -15.37 -5.34
C PRO A 99 -5.85 -16.71 -4.61
N MET A 100 -6.66 -16.83 -3.56
CA MET A 100 -6.76 -18.03 -2.75
C MET A 100 -8.23 -18.43 -2.60
N VAL A 101 -8.54 -19.71 -2.83
CA VAL A 101 -9.89 -20.28 -2.70
C VAL A 101 -9.85 -21.44 -1.71
N PHE A 102 -10.84 -21.52 -0.81
CA PHE A 102 -10.97 -22.65 0.09
C PHE A 102 -11.55 -23.86 -0.65
N ARG A 103 -10.71 -24.88 -0.88
CA ARG A 103 -11.09 -26.14 -1.54
C ARG A 103 -10.17 -27.26 -1.07
N TYR A 104 -10.66 -28.51 -1.15
CA TYR A 104 -9.90 -29.68 -0.70
C TYR A 104 -9.41 -29.56 0.76
N GLY A 105 -10.21 -28.95 1.63
CA GLY A 105 -9.95 -28.82 3.07
C GLY A 105 -8.98 -27.71 3.49
N ARG A 106 -8.52 -26.84 2.57
CA ARG A 106 -7.59 -25.74 2.89
C ARG A 106 -7.67 -24.59 1.88
N MET A 107 -7.04 -23.45 2.19
CA MET A 107 -6.84 -22.38 1.19
C MET A 107 -5.84 -22.85 0.13
N GLN A 108 -6.22 -22.78 -1.14
CA GLN A 108 -5.35 -23.14 -2.27
C GLN A 108 -5.21 -21.96 -3.23
N PRO A 109 -4.00 -21.73 -3.76
CA PRO A 109 -3.81 -20.70 -4.76
C PRO A 109 -4.50 -21.04 -6.07
N THR A 110 -4.92 -20.00 -6.80
CA THR A 110 -5.58 -20.15 -8.10
C THR A 110 -5.39 -18.91 -8.98
N SER A 111 -5.90 -18.95 -10.22
CA SER A 111 -5.86 -17.83 -11.15
C SER A 111 -6.90 -16.75 -10.79
N TRP A 112 -6.72 -15.55 -11.33
CA TRP A 112 -7.72 -14.49 -11.20
C TRP A 112 -9.07 -14.89 -11.81
N ASP A 113 -9.06 -15.53 -12.98
CA ASP A 113 -10.29 -15.95 -13.66
C ASP A 113 -11.09 -16.95 -12.81
N ASP A 114 -10.44 -17.95 -12.21
CA ASP A 114 -11.12 -18.94 -11.34
C ASP A 114 -11.69 -18.27 -10.08
N ALA A 115 -10.91 -17.42 -9.41
CA ALA A 115 -11.35 -16.74 -8.20
C ALA A 115 -12.50 -15.76 -8.47
N LEU A 116 -12.42 -14.97 -9.55
CA LEU A 116 -13.44 -13.99 -9.90
C LEU A 116 -14.72 -14.66 -10.43
N ASP A 117 -14.62 -15.73 -11.21
CA ASP A 117 -15.79 -16.50 -11.68
C ASP A 117 -16.55 -17.08 -10.48
N LEU A 118 -15.84 -17.69 -9.52
CA LEU A 118 -16.47 -18.23 -8.31
C LEU A 118 -17.19 -17.14 -7.50
N VAL A 119 -16.51 -16.02 -7.23
CA VAL A 119 -17.11 -14.90 -6.48
C VAL A 119 -18.34 -14.38 -7.21
N ALA A 120 -18.24 -14.11 -8.52
CA ALA A 120 -19.35 -13.59 -9.30
C ALA A 120 -20.56 -14.53 -9.32
N ARG A 121 -20.35 -15.83 -9.54
CA ARG A 121 -21.44 -16.82 -9.57
C ARG A 121 -22.17 -16.93 -8.24
N VAL A 122 -21.43 -17.02 -7.14
CA VAL A 122 -22.02 -17.10 -5.80
C VAL A 122 -22.77 -15.82 -5.46
N THR A 123 -22.16 -14.65 -5.70
CA THR A 123 -22.83 -13.36 -5.47
C THR A 123 -24.11 -13.25 -6.30
N VAL A 124 -24.07 -13.53 -7.62
CA VAL A 124 -25.26 -13.46 -8.48
C VAL A 124 -26.34 -14.46 -8.04
N ALA A 125 -25.97 -15.66 -7.60
CA ALA A 125 -26.94 -16.63 -7.08
C ALA A 125 -27.65 -16.07 -5.84
N VAL A 126 -26.90 -15.52 -4.87
CA VAL A 126 -27.45 -14.90 -3.66
C VAL A 126 -28.38 -13.71 -3.98
N LEU A 127 -28.04 -12.92 -4.99
CA LEU A 127 -28.86 -11.80 -5.45
C LEU A 127 -30.17 -12.22 -6.13
N LYS A 128 -30.27 -13.46 -6.61
CA LYS A 128 -31.49 -13.98 -7.25
C LYS A 128 -32.46 -14.63 -6.25
N GLU A 129 -32.00 -14.90 -5.04
CA GLU A 129 -32.87 -15.39 -3.95
C GLU A 129 -33.85 -14.29 -3.50
N PRO A 130 -35.01 -14.66 -2.90
CA PRO A 130 -35.89 -13.70 -2.25
C PRO A 130 -35.11 -12.80 -1.27
N GLY A 131 -35.33 -11.49 -1.33
CA GLY A 131 -34.53 -10.48 -0.62
C GLY A 131 -33.52 -9.74 -1.50
N GLY A 132 -33.13 -10.32 -2.65
CA GLY A 132 -32.33 -9.64 -3.65
C GLY A 132 -30.99 -9.12 -3.14
N GLU A 133 -30.73 -7.83 -3.36
CA GLU A 133 -29.51 -7.15 -2.91
C GLU A 133 -29.34 -7.08 -1.38
N ASP A 134 -30.41 -7.22 -0.61
CA ASP A 134 -30.33 -7.22 0.85
C ASP A 134 -29.63 -8.47 1.39
N ASN A 135 -29.50 -9.51 0.57
CA ASN A 135 -28.75 -10.71 0.93
C ASN A 135 -27.22 -10.52 0.83
N LEU A 136 -26.75 -9.44 0.18
CA LEU A 136 -25.32 -9.14 0.07
C LEU A 136 -24.87 -8.20 1.19
N PHE A 137 -23.86 -8.64 1.95
CA PHE A 137 -23.24 -7.86 3.00
C PHE A 137 -21.85 -7.39 2.60
N VAL A 138 -21.56 -6.11 2.87
CA VAL A 138 -20.26 -5.50 2.54
C VAL A 138 -19.69 -4.80 3.77
N SER A 139 -18.39 -5.00 4.01
CA SER A 139 -17.62 -4.19 4.95
C SER A 139 -16.45 -3.58 4.18
N ALA A 140 -16.46 -2.26 4.01
CA ALA A 140 -15.49 -1.56 3.18
C ALA A 140 -14.72 -0.48 3.96
N PHE A 141 -13.55 -0.13 3.46
CA PHE A 141 -12.88 1.10 3.84
C PHE A 141 -13.61 2.30 3.22
N ASP A 142 -13.56 3.44 3.90
CA ASP A 142 -14.05 4.74 3.43
C ASP A 142 -13.03 5.86 3.71
N HIS A 143 -11.83 5.50 4.17
CA HIS A 143 -10.76 6.43 4.52
C HIS A 143 -9.82 6.74 3.35
N GLY A 144 -8.95 7.74 3.55
CA GLY A 144 -7.84 8.05 2.64
C GLY A 144 -6.58 7.21 2.89
N GLY A 145 -5.52 7.45 2.11
CA GLY A 145 -4.21 6.80 2.30
C GLY A 145 -4.17 5.33 1.87
N ALA A 146 -3.16 4.59 2.34
CA ALA A 146 -2.98 3.18 1.98
C ALA A 146 -4.19 2.33 2.43
N GLY A 147 -4.73 1.52 1.52
CA GLY A 147 -5.96 0.75 1.74
C GLY A 147 -7.25 1.54 1.55
N GLY A 148 -7.17 2.78 1.04
CA GLY A 148 -8.32 3.63 0.70
C GLY A 148 -7.96 4.63 -0.39
N GLY A 149 -8.39 5.88 -0.27
CA GLY A 149 -8.15 6.95 -1.26
C GLY A 149 -9.22 7.02 -2.36
N TYR A 150 -9.21 8.12 -3.11
CA TYR A 150 -10.30 8.47 -4.05
C TYR A 150 -10.56 7.39 -5.09
N GLU A 151 -9.52 6.80 -5.65
CA GLU A 151 -9.61 5.79 -6.70
C GLU A 151 -10.30 4.53 -6.18
N ASN A 152 -9.91 4.09 -4.98
CA ASN A 152 -10.42 2.86 -4.39
C ASN A 152 -11.83 3.04 -3.83
N THR A 153 -12.11 4.15 -3.14
CA THR A 153 -13.46 4.44 -2.63
C THR A 153 -14.44 4.69 -3.77
N TRP A 154 -14.00 5.31 -4.86
CA TRP A 154 -14.81 5.40 -6.07
C TRP A 154 -15.07 4.03 -6.70
N GLY A 155 -14.06 3.16 -6.82
CA GLY A 155 -14.22 1.83 -7.38
C GLY A 155 -15.23 0.99 -6.60
N THR A 156 -15.08 0.89 -5.27
CA THR A 156 -16.00 0.13 -4.41
C THR A 156 -17.37 0.79 -4.33
N GLY A 157 -17.44 2.12 -4.20
CA GLY A 157 -18.70 2.87 -4.17
C GLY A 157 -19.48 2.75 -5.48
N LYS A 158 -18.81 2.84 -6.63
CA LYS A 158 -19.44 2.66 -7.94
C LYS A 158 -19.96 1.24 -8.13
N LEU A 159 -19.25 0.23 -7.63
CA LEU A 159 -19.73 -1.15 -7.65
C LEU A 159 -21.01 -1.31 -6.81
N TYR A 160 -20.97 -0.92 -5.53
CA TYR A 160 -22.05 -1.25 -4.59
C TYR A 160 -23.22 -0.25 -4.55
N PHE A 161 -23.02 0.99 -5.01
CA PHE A 161 -24.06 2.03 -5.05
C PHE A 161 -24.39 2.52 -6.46
N GLY A 162 -23.45 2.38 -7.41
CA GLY A 162 -23.67 2.72 -8.81
C GLY A 162 -24.34 1.57 -9.56
N ALA A 163 -23.62 0.48 -9.74
CA ALA A 163 -24.10 -0.73 -10.42
C ALA A 163 -25.17 -1.47 -9.60
N MET A 164 -25.00 -1.49 -8.27
CA MET A 164 -25.94 -2.05 -7.30
C MET A 164 -26.57 -0.96 -6.43
N LYS A 165 -27.44 -1.32 -5.48
CA LYS A 165 -28.06 -0.45 -4.47
C LYS A 165 -27.99 -1.11 -3.08
N ILE A 166 -26.80 -1.56 -2.71
CA ILE A 166 -26.56 -2.28 -1.44
C ILE A 166 -26.89 -1.40 -0.24
N LYS A 167 -27.82 -1.85 0.61
CA LYS A 167 -28.15 -1.22 1.90
C LYS A 167 -27.35 -1.82 3.06
N ASN A 168 -27.07 -3.13 3.01
CA ASN A 168 -26.39 -3.87 4.08
C ASN A 168 -24.87 -3.74 3.98
N ILE A 169 -24.40 -2.50 4.03
CA ILE A 169 -22.98 -2.15 4.01
C ILE A 169 -22.60 -1.40 5.29
N ARG A 170 -21.45 -1.76 5.84
CA ARG A 170 -20.79 -1.04 6.92
C ARG A 170 -19.45 -0.51 6.46
N ILE A 171 -18.90 0.43 7.22
CA ILE A 171 -17.53 0.86 7.02
C ILE A 171 -16.55 0.21 8.01
N HIS A 172 -15.27 0.46 7.81
CA HIS A 172 -14.19 -0.22 8.53
C HIS A 172 -14.20 0.01 10.05
N ASN A 173 -14.60 1.19 10.52
CA ASN A 173 -14.49 1.58 11.93
C ASN A 173 -15.84 1.71 12.67
N ARG A 174 -16.97 1.55 11.99
CA ARG A 174 -18.33 1.61 12.56
C ARG A 174 -19.25 0.57 11.91
N PRO A 175 -20.34 0.16 12.58
CA PRO A 175 -21.16 -0.95 12.12
C PRO A 175 -22.19 -0.60 11.03
N ALA A 176 -22.24 0.65 10.55
CA ALA A 176 -23.17 1.10 9.50
C ALA A 176 -22.55 2.21 8.63
N TYR A 177 -23.10 2.42 7.42
CA TYR A 177 -22.61 3.44 6.49
C TYR A 177 -23.11 4.86 6.82
N ASN A 178 -24.36 5.02 7.29
CA ASN A 178 -25.02 6.32 7.51
C ASN A 178 -24.83 6.90 8.93
N SER A 179 -23.66 6.73 9.55
CA SER A 179 -23.40 7.24 10.92
C SER A 179 -22.51 8.49 10.94
N GLU A 180 -22.74 9.38 9.98
CA GLU A 180 -22.09 10.68 9.84
C GLU A 180 -23.14 11.77 9.67
#